data_AF-A0A4P6EZN0-F1
#
_entry.id   AF-A0A4P6EZN0-F1
#
_cell.length_a   1.000
_cell.length_b   1.000
_cell.length_c   1.000
_cell.angle_alpha   90.00
_cell.angle_beta   90.00
_cell.angle_gamma   90.00
#
_symmetry.space_group_name_H-M   'P 1'
#
loop_
_entity.id
_entity.type
_entity.pdbx_description
1 polymer ?
#
loop_
_entity_poly.entity_id
_entity_poly.type
_entity_poly.pdbx_seq_one_letter_code
_entity_poly.pdbx_strand_id
1 'polypeptide(L)'
;MIIDIVLGIASGRGGLETVVTNISQELKRRGHRVRVFQTLPPRYKEWSETLPENYYYALPPEALDDTDSKPFFQVEVQRFAAGYRSLLEELGCPDVVLAAHTPLIGLVCNLALNHLEAGNRPPIISWLHGPPEAFGQEAAQFMKYSDAHMVISRDIGRKIEAALPAAAPIYYVGNPIDARFIEMVARPQKGPAKLLYIGRIDNNPKRLDVLFRSLQFVQNWELQIIGDGDDRAALEQLAEQLHISDSIQWNGWKEDPWAEVKEASLLVLSSDYEGFGMVLIEALARGIPVLSTSCGGPDDIIIHGVNGWLYPVGDSGALQRWLQQIIEGTQALPSPQACLQSIEPFALEQVAAVMIESIIYTKASFGNDLYIAPYQIKVAAEILIASIEKLANGFSFEQAESFAVSIIKPHGIAVEAVMAIIELFSEKDLRSDRYTLFGIVCWNLQMYDYVIPLLQKALQLAPQHSDALYNMGYVLHTMGEHTLANQYFSQIPNPDEELLALINHLGQ
;
A
#
# COMPACT_ATOMS: atom_id res chain seq x y z
N MET A 1 -20.97 -2.67 1.98
CA MET A 1 -20.32 -3.70 2.81
C MET A 1 -20.26 -3.23 4.25
N ILE A 2 -20.37 -4.15 5.21
CA ILE A 2 -20.04 -3.94 6.62
C ILE A 2 -18.57 -4.35 6.82
N ILE A 3 -17.72 -3.42 7.24
CA ILE A 3 -16.28 -3.64 7.42
C ILE A 3 -15.97 -3.51 8.91
N ASP A 4 -15.44 -4.59 9.50
CA ASP A 4 -14.94 -4.54 10.87
C ASP A 4 -13.44 -4.25 10.85
N ILE A 5 -13.00 -3.23 11.57
CA ILE A 5 -11.58 -3.01 11.89
C ILE A 5 -11.40 -3.44 13.34
N VAL A 6 -10.77 -4.60 13.54
CA VAL A 6 -10.55 -5.17 14.87
C VAL A 6 -9.13 -4.84 15.30
N LEU A 7 -8.98 -4.19 16.44
CA LEU A 7 -7.74 -3.65 16.98
C LEU A 7 -7.40 -4.31 18.32
N GLY A 8 -6.09 -4.47 18.54
CA GLY A 8 -5.55 -4.65 19.88
C GLY A 8 -5.74 -3.42 20.78
N ILE A 9 -4.79 -3.18 21.68
CA ILE A 9 -4.78 -1.97 22.49
C ILE A 9 -4.21 -0.82 21.66
N ALA A 10 -4.99 0.25 21.51
CA ALA A 10 -4.55 1.52 20.97
C ALA A 10 -4.35 2.53 22.12
N SER A 11 -3.44 3.49 21.93
CA SER A 11 -3.19 4.52 22.93
C SER A 11 -4.23 5.64 22.85
N GLY A 12 -4.77 5.89 21.65
CA GLY A 12 -5.62 7.03 21.32
C GLY A 12 -4.86 8.20 20.68
N ARG A 13 -3.53 8.11 20.50
CA ARG A 13 -2.71 9.10 19.79
C ARG A 13 -1.55 8.43 19.07
N GLY A 14 -1.35 8.75 17.79
CA GLY A 14 -0.20 8.26 17.04
C GLY A 14 -0.50 8.00 15.58
N GLY A 15 0.48 7.39 14.89
CA GLY A 15 0.37 7.06 13.48
C GLY A 15 -0.74 6.03 13.20
N LEU A 16 -0.85 4.99 14.02
CA LEU A 16 -1.92 3.98 13.88
C LEU A 16 -3.30 4.62 13.99
N GLU A 17 -3.53 5.41 15.04
CA GLU A 17 -4.80 6.06 15.31
C GLU A 17 -5.19 7.03 14.19
N THR A 18 -4.23 7.79 13.67
CA THR A 18 -4.42 8.69 12.52
C THR A 18 -4.85 7.90 11.28
N VAL A 19 -4.15 6.79 11.00
CA VAL A 19 -4.42 5.95 9.83
C VAL A 19 -5.78 5.27 9.94
N VAL A 20 -6.14 4.72 11.11
CA VAL A 20 -7.46 4.11 11.34
C VAL A 20 -8.58 5.15 11.20
N THR A 21 -8.42 6.34 11.78
CA THR A 21 -9.42 7.42 11.64
C THR A 21 -9.60 7.80 10.18
N ASN A 22 -8.51 8.06 9.44
CA ASN A 22 -8.59 8.49 8.05
C ASN A 22 -9.23 7.41 7.16
N ILE A 23 -8.76 6.16 7.25
CA ILE A 23 -9.32 5.05 6.45
C ILE A 23 -10.77 4.78 6.80
N SER A 24 -11.13 4.72 8.08
CA SER A 24 -12.51 4.41 8.48
C SER A 24 -13.50 5.49 8.01
N GLN A 25 -13.10 6.76 8.05
CA GLN A 25 -13.92 7.86 7.55
C GLN A 25 -14.02 7.86 6.01
N GLU A 26 -12.93 7.58 5.30
CA GLU A 26 -12.96 7.50 3.84
C GLU A 26 -13.80 6.31 3.34
N LEU A 27 -13.68 5.14 3.98
CA LEU A 27 -14.54 3.99 3.70
C LEU A 27 -16.02 4.30 3.98
N LYS A 28 -16.32 5.01 5.07
CA LYS A 28 -17.67 5.49 5.36
C LYS A 28 -18.19 6.43 4.27
N ARG A 29 -17.36 7.39 3.82
CA ARG A 29 -17.69 8.32 2.73
C ARG A 29 -18.02 7.60 1.42
N ARG A 30 -17.38 6.45 1.18
CA ARG A 30 -17.64 5.56 0.03
C ARG A 30 -18.88 4.67 0.19
N GLY A 31 -19.66 4.84 1.25
CA GLY A 31 -20.92 4.13 1.47
C GLY A 31 -20.77 2.77 2.18
N HIS A 32 -19.62 2.48 2.77
CA HIS A 32 -19.45 1.31 3.64
C HIS A 32 -19.89 1.62 5.07
N ARG A 33 -20.41 0.63 5.78
CA ARG A 33 -20.60 0.72 7.23
C ARG A 33 -19.32 0.22 7.88
N VAL A 34 -18.65 1.06 8.67
CA VAL A 34 -17.37 0.72 9.29
C VAL A 34 -17.54 0.65 10.80
N ARG A 35 -17.15 -0.48 11.40
CA ARG A 35 -17.21 -0.72 12.84
C ARG A 35 -15.79 -0.94 13.36
N VAL A 36 -15.36 -0.14 14.31
CA VAL A 36 -14.03 -0.28 14.93
C VAL A 36 -14.18 -0.98 16.27
N PHE A 37 -13.47 -2.08 16.45
CA PHE A 37 -13.47 -2.89 17.67
C PHE A 37 -12.11 -2.75 18.33
N GLN A 38 -12.08 -2.39 19.61
CA GLN A 38 -10.85 -2.27 20.39
C GLN A 38 -10.90 -3.27 21.55
N THR A 39 -9.74 -3.81 21.93
CA THR A 39 -9.70 -4.72 23.08
C THR A 39 -10.23 -4.02 24.35
N LEU A 40 -9.73 -2.81 24.62
CA LEU A 40 -10.09 -1.97 25.78
C LEU A 40 -10.16 -0.50 25.36
N PRO A 41 -10.82 0.37 26.15
CA PRO A 41 -10.75 1.81 25.95
C PRO A 41 -9.31 2.33 25.90
N PRO A 42 -8.99 3.23 24.95
CA PRO A 42 -7.66 3.81 24.83
C PRO A 42 -7.38 4.75 26.00
N ARG A 43 -6.10 5.06 26.23
CA ARG A 43 -5.67 6.05 27.24
C ARG A 43 -6.24 7.43 26.95
N TYR A 44 -6.21 7.86 25.68
CA TYR A 44 -6.81 9.10 25.20
C TYR A 44 -8.15 8.77 24.54
N LYS A 45 -9.24 8.99 25.27
CA LYS A 45 -10.58 8.50 24.92
C LYS A 45 -11.26 9.29 23.81
N GLU A 46 -10.87 10.56 23.66
CA GLU A 46 -11.40 11.50 22.67
C GLU A 46 -11.21 10.97 21.24
N TRP A 47 -10.14 10.21 20.99
CA TRP A 47 -9.92 9.58 19.69
C TRP A 47 -11.05 8.61 19.30
N SER A 48 -11.58 7.84 20.24
CA SER A 48 -12.68 6.91 19.96
C SER A 48 -13.94 7.62 19.45
N GLU A 49 -14.14 8.90 19.80
CA GLU A 49 -15.26 9.73 19.34
C GLU A 49 -15.10 10.18 17.88
N THR A 50 -13.88 10.10 17.34
CA THR A 50 -13.59 10.41 15.93
C THR A 50 -13.93 9.26 14.97
N LEU A 51 -14.23 8.07 15.50
CA LEU A 51 -14.47 6.86 14.71
C LEU A 51 -15.94 6.74 14.29
N PRO A 52 -16.25 6.13 13.12
CA PRO A 52 -17.62 5.95 12.65
C PRO A 52 -18.56 5.24 13.62
N GLU A 53 -18.15 4.07 14.10
CA GLU A 53 -18.79 3.26 15.14
C GLU A 53 -17.65 2.61 15.94
N ASN A 54 -17.75 2.58 17.27
CA ASN A 54 -16.68 2.10 18.14
C ASN A 54 -17.19 1.17 19.24
N TYR A 55 -16.52 0.04 19.43
CA TYR A 55 -16.89 -1.02 20.37
C TYR A 55 -15.68 -1.53 21.16
N TYR A 56 -15.93 -2.03 22.37
CA TYR A 56 -14.91 -2.65 23.21
C TYR A 56 -15.27 -4.12 23.45
N TYR A 57 -14.34 -5.03 23.12
CA TYR A 57 -14.67 -6.46 23.04
C TYR A 57 -13.98 -7.35 24.08
N ALA A 58 -13.10 -6.84 24.94
CA ALA A 58 -12.58 -7.66 26.03
C ALA A 58 -13.68 -7.91 27.08
N LEU A 59 -14.04 -9.17 27.29
CA LEU A 59 -14.87 -9.58 28.43
C LEU A 59 -14.10 -9.39 29.75
N PRO A 60 -14.77 -9.24 30.91
CA PRO A 60 -14.08 -9.21 32.19
C PRO A 60 -13.39 -10.56 32.49
N PRO A 61 -12.31 -10.60 33.31
CA PRO A 61 -11.57 -11.83 33.60
C PRO A 61 -12.43 -13.00 34.10
N GLU A 62 -13.51 -12.70 34.80
CA GLU A 62 -14.43 -13.67 35.42
C GLU A 62 -15.43 -14.28 34.42
N ALA A 63 -15.40 -13.88 33.14
CA ALA A 63 -16.38 -14.30 32.13
C ALA A 63 -16.11 -15.68 31.51
N LEU A 64 -14.98 -16.32 31.82
CA LEU A 64 -14.62 -17.65 31.30
C LEU A 64 -14.62 -18.70 32.41
N ASP A 65 -15.25 -19.85 32.15
CA ASP A 65 -15.17 -21.01 33.03
C ASP A 65 -13.78 -21.69 32.89
N ASP A 66 -13.20 -22.12 34.02
CA ASP A 66 -11.93 -22.88 34.10
C ASP A 66 -10.70 -22.16 33.49
N THR A 67 -10.30 -21.06 34.15
CA THR A 67 -9.08 -20.29 33.83
C THR A 67 -7.84 -20.77 34.57
N ASP A 68 -8.00 -21.45 35.71
CA ASP A 68 -6.90 -21.85 36.61
C ASP A 68 -5.98 -22.94 36.02
N SER A 69 -6.48 -23.70 35.02
CA SER A 69 -5.78 -24.80 34.38
C SER A 69 -5.03 -24.39 33.09
N LYS A 70 -5.18 -23.15 32.61
CA LYS A 70 -4.66 -22.69 31.30
C LYS A 70 -3.58 -21.61 31.45
N PRO A 71 -2.62 -21.52 30.50
CA PRO A 71 -1.69 -20.40 30.44
C PRO A 71 -2.42 -19.05 30.28
N PHE A 72 -1.97 -18.02 31.00
CA PHE A 72 -2.55 -16.66 30.99
C PHE A 72 -2.82 -16.12 29.57
N PHE A 73 -1.85 -16.27 28.67
CA PHE A 73 -1.98 -15.84 27.28
C PHE A 73 -3.16 -16.52 26.55
N GLN A 74 -3.39 -17.81 26.79
CA GLN A 74 -4.49 -18.55 26.16
C GLN A 74 -5.84 -18.08 26.71
N VAL A 75 -5.92 -17.77 28.00
CA VAL A 75 -7.12 -17.21 28.64
C VAL A 75 -7.47 -15.85 28.01
N GLU A 76 -6.48 -14.97 27.84
CA GLU A 76 -6.70 -13.64 27.25
C GLU A 76 -7.20 -13.71 25.81
N VAL A 77 -6.58 -14.56 24.97
CA VAL A 77 -7.01 -14.77 23.58
C VAL A 77 -8.44 -15.31 23.51
N GLN A 78 -8.81 -16.26 24.39
CA GLN A 78 -10.17 -16.77 24.47
C GLN A 78 -11.17 -15.69 24.91
N ARG A 79 -10.79 -14.86 25.89
CA ARG A 79 -11.62 -13.76 26.42
C ARG A 79 -11.94 -12.73 25.33
N PHE A 80 -10.92 -12.40 24.54
CA PHE A 80 -11.00 -11.51 23.40
C PHE A 80 -11.87 -12.09 22.27
N ALA A 81 -11.67 -13.36 21.91
CA ALA A 81 -12.46 -14.00 20.87
C ALA A 81 -13.94 -14.14 21.27
N ALA A 82 -14.22 -14.48 22.52
CA ALA A 82 -15.57 -14.63 23.04
C ALA A 82 -16.32 -13.29 23.08
N GLY A 83 -15.67 -12.22 23.52
CA GLY A 83 -16.32 -10.91 23.55
C GLY A 83 -16.54 -10.30 22.17
N TYR A 84 -15.61 -10.52 21.21
CA TYR A 84 -15.86 -10.13 19.83
C TYR A 84 -17.04 -10.94 19.24
N ARG A 85 -17.11 -12.25 19.49
CA ARG A 85 -18.25 -13.09 19.08
C ARG A 85 -19.58 -12.59 19.65
N SER A 86 -19.62 -12.27 20.95
CA SER A 86 -20.83 -11.74 21.61
C SER A 86 -21.33 -10.46 20.93
N LEU A 87 -20.43 -9.56 20.55
CA LEU A 87 -20.80 -8.36 19.79
C LEU A 87 -21.27 -8.68 18.36
N LEU A 88 -20.73 -9.73 17.71
CA LEU A 88 -21.21 -10.16 16.40
C LEU A 88 -22.63 -10.74 16.45
N GLU A 89 -23.00 -11.41 17.55
CA GLU A 89 -24.37 -11.90 17.78
C GLU A 89 -25.37 -10.74 17.92
N GLU A 90 -24.95 -9.62 18.54
CA GLU A 90 -25.78 -8.41 18.69
C GLU A 90 -25.83 -7.59 17.39
N LEU A 91 -24.68 -7.36 16.76
CA LEU A 91 -24.54 -6.38 15.67
C LEU A 91 -24.65 -7.00 14.27
N GLY A 92 -24.61 -8.33 14.17
CA GLY A 92 -24.52 -9.09 12.92
C GLY A 92 -23.08 -9.26 12.40
N CYS A 93 -22.85 -10.33 11.64
CA CYS A 93 -21.56 -10.61 11.00
C CYS A 93 -21.18 -9.55 9.95
N PRO A 94 -19.89 -9.16 9.85
CA PRO A 94 -19.44 -8.25 8.80
C PRO A 94 -19.31 -8.96 7.44
N ASP A 95 -19.08 -8.18 6.40
CA ASP A 95 -18.68 -8.67 5.08
C ASP A 95 -17.19 -9.06 5.00
N VAL A 96 -16.36 -8.47 5.86
CA VAL A 96 -14.91 -8.66 5.95
C VAL A 96 -14.41 -8.16 7.31
N VAL A 97 -13.36 -8.78 7.84
CA VAL A 97 -12.65 -8.34 9.04
C VAL A 97 -11.24 -7.88 8.67
N LEU A 98 -10.88 -6.65 9.03
CA LEU A 98 -9.52 -6.11 8.99
C LEU A 98 -8.90 -6.25 10.39
N ALA A 99 -8.08 -7.28 10.58
CA ALA A 99 -7.42 -7.57 11.85
C ALA A 99 -6.12 -6.76 11.98
N ALA A 100 -6.17 -5.67 12.74
CA ALA A 100 -5.07 -4.73 12.94
C ALA A 100 -4.66 -4.65 14.43
N HIS A 101 -3.53 -4.08 14.81
CA HIS A 101 -2.34 -3.81 14.03
C HIS A 101 -1.26 -4.89 14.26
N THR A 102 -1.56 -5.91 15.09
CA THR A 102 -0.64 -6.97 15.51
C THR A 102 -1.08 -8.33 14.96
N PRO A 103 -0.15 -9.28 14.73
CA PRO A 103 -0.46 -10.62 14.23
C PRO A 103 -1.48 -11.39 15.08
N LEU A 104 -1.52 -11.16 16.39
CA LEU A 104 -2.39 -11.87 17.33
C LEU A 104 -3.88 -11.66 17.03
N ILE A 105 -4.25 -10.50 16.48
CA ILE A 105 -5.66 -10.16 16.26
C ILE A 105 -6.28 -11.04 15.16
N GLY A 106 -5.47 -11.52 14.21
CA GLY A 106 -5.92 -12.53 13.25
C GLY A 106 -6.42 -13.82 13.93
N LEU A 107 -5.67 -14.31 14.94
CA LEU A 107 -6.08 -15.47 15.74
C LEU A 107 -7.36 -15.18 16.54
N VAL A 108 -7.46 -14.02 17.17
CA VAL A 108 -8.66 -13.62 17.94
C VAL A 108 -9.89 -13.63 17.04
N CYS A 109 -9.80 -13.02 15.86
CA CYS A 109 -10.90 -12.97 14.89
C CYS A 109 -11.24 -14.38 14.37
N ASN A 110 -10.23 -15.20 14.09
CA ASN A 110 -10.42 -16.57 13.62
C ASN A 110 -11.19 -17.41 14.65
N LEU A 111 -10.80 -17.35 15.92
CA LEU A 111 -11.49 -18.03 17.01
C LEU A 111 -12.90 -17.47 17.23
N ALA A 112 -13.11 -16.17 17.09
CA ALA A 112 -14.45 -15.58 17.21
C ALA A 112 -15.40 -16.15 16.13
N LEU A 113 -14.90 -16.32 14.91
CA LEU A 113 -15.67 -16.72 13.71
C LEU A 113 -15.70 -18.22 13.41
N ASN A 114 -14.92 -19.05 14.12
CA ASN A 114 -14.78 -20.49 13.81
C ASN A 114 -16.05 -21.34 13.98
N HIS A 115 -17.09 -20.78 14.61
CA HIS A 115 -18.39 -21.42 14.79
C HIS A 115 -19.29 -21.25 13.55
N LEU A 116 -18.94 -20.36 12.62
CA LEU A 116 -19.68 -20.12 11.39
C LEU A 116 -19.30 -21.16 10.32
N GLU A 117 -20.30 -21.60 9.55
CA GLU A 117 -20.06 -22.42 8.37
C GLU A 117 -19.21 -21.69 7.34
N ALA A 118 -18.39 -22.42 6.57
CA ALA A 118 -17.40 -21.84 5.66
C ALA A 118 -17.99 -20.82 4.66
N GLY A 119 -19.20 -21.06 4.13
CA GLY A 119 -19.86 -20.15 3.19
C GLY A 119 -20.42 -18.87 3.82
N ASN A 120 -20.56 -18.83 5.15
CA ASN A 120 -21.09 -17.70 5.91
C ASN A 120 -20.00 -16.97 6.72
N ARG A 121 -18.76 -17.49 6.71
CA ARG A 121 -17.64 -16.91 7.46
C ARG A 121 -17.04 -15.74 6.66
N PRO A 122 -16.97 -14.52 7.21
CA PRO A 122 -16.27 -13.42 6.55
C PRO A 122 -14.76 -13.67 6.50
N PRO A 123 -14.09 -13.29 5.41
CA PRO A 123 -12.63 -13.39 5.35
C PRO A 123 -11.98 -12.42 6.33
N ILE A 124 -10.85 -12.85 6.88
CA ILE A 124 -10.01 -12.09 7.79
C ILE A 124 -8.78 -11.64 7.02
N ILE A 125 -8.60 -10.33 6.90
CA ILE A 125 -7.41 -9.72 6.30
C ILE A 125 -6.62 -9.09 7.43
N SER A 126 -5.40 -9.55 7.70
CA SER A 126 -4.55 -8.86 8.67
C SER A 126 -4.10 -7.53 8.08
N TRP A 127 -4.08 -6.46 8.86
CA TRP A 127 -3.54 -5.17 8.44
C TRP A 127 -2.44 -4.73 9.41
N LEU A 128 -1.20 -5.07 9.06
CA LEU A 128 -0.05 -4.89 9.95
C LEU A 128 0.62 -3.54 9.78
N HIS A 129 0.94 -2.92 10.92
CA HIS A 129 1.67 -1.64 10.98
C HIS A 129 3.12 -1.78 11.45
N GLY A 130 3.63 -3.01 11.37
CA GLY A 130 4.98 -3.39 11.71
C GLY A 130 5.25 -4.82 11.23
N PRO A 131 6.52 -5.24 11.22
CA PRO A 131 6.87 -6.57 10.81
C PRO A 131 6.52 -7.54 11.96
N PRO A 132 6.16 -8.81 11.68
CA PRO A 132 5.73 -9.72 12.74
C PRO A 132 6.71 -9.83 13.90
N GLU A 133 8.01 -9.88 13.63
CA GLU A 133 9.06 -10.00 14.65
C GLU A 133 9.12 -8.83 15.64
N ALA A 134 8.60 -7.64 15.27
CA ALA A 134 8.49 -6.52 16.20
C ALA A 134 7.46 -6.76 17.31
N PHE A 135 6.57 -7.73 17.13
CA PHE A 135 5.56 -8.14 18.10
C PHE A 135 5.94 -9.42 18.86
N GLY A 136 7.17 -9.91 18.68
CA GLY A 136 7.71 -11.09 19.32
C GLY A 136 8.16 -12.16 18.32
N GLN A 137 9.12 -13.00 18.73
CA GLN A 137 9.75 -14.00 17.84
C GLN A 137 8.75 -14.98 17.22
N GLU A 138 7.69 -15.30 17.96
CA GLU A 138 6.66 -16.24 17.53
C GLU A 138 5.49 -15.57 16.81
N ALA A 139 5.43 -14.24 16.74
CA ALA A 139 4.23 -13.55 16.27
C ALA A 139 3.89 -13.84 14.80
N ALA A 140 4.90 -14.15 13.98
CA ALA A 140 4.69 -14.56 12.59
C ALA A 140 3.77 -15.79 12.46
N GLN A 141 3.80 -16.72 13.43
CA GLN A 141 2.98 -17.94 13.38
C GLN A 141 1.47 -17.65 13.40
N PHE A 142 1.06 -16.47 13.90
CA PHE A 142 -0.34 -16.08 13.98
C PHE A 142 -0.88 -15.56 12.65
N MET A 143 -0.01 -15.22 11.69
CA MET A 143 -0.44 -14.72 10.39
C MET A 143 -1.26 -15.77 9.62
N LYS A 144 -0.98 -17.06 9.80
CA LYS A 144 -1.75 -18.17 9.17
C LYS A 144 -3.26 -18.19 9.50
N TYR A 145 -3.70 -17.43 10.51
CA TYR A 145 -5.12 -17.34 10.88
C TYR A 145 -5.89 -16.26 10.10
N SER A 146 -5.18 -15.53 9.23
CA SER A 146 -5.78 -14.58 8.29
C SER A 146 -5.78 -15.18 6.87
N ASP A 147 -6.82 -14.87 6.12
CA ASP A 147 -7.06 -15.34 4.75
C ASP A 147 -6.35 -14.44 3.71
N ALA A 148 -5.76 -13.33 4.17
CA ALA A 148 -4.98 -12.37 3.40
C ALA A 148 -4.21 -11.40 4.33
N HIS A 149 -3.27 -10.63 3.78
CA HIS A 149 -2.44 -9.68 4.51
C HIS A 149 -2.33 -8.34 3.78
N MET A 150 -2.80 -7.25 4.38
CA MET A 150 -2.47 -5.88 4.00
C MET A 150 -1.24 -5.40 4.76
N VAL A 151 -0.25 -4.88 4.03
CA VAL A 151 1.01 -4.38 4.58
C VAL A 151 1.26 -2.94 4.20
N ILE A 152 1.85 -2.18 5.14
CA ILE A 152 2.16 -0.77 4.95
C ILE A 152 3.52 -0.54 4.27
N SER A 153 4.35 -1.58 4.09
CA SER A 153 5.59 -1.55 3.32
C SER A 153 5.88 -2.90 2.68
N ARG A 154 6.60 -2.90 1.56
CA ARG A 154 7.06 -4.10 0.87
C ARG A 154 8.03 -4.92 1.73
N ASP A 155 8.81 -4.26 2.59
CA ASP A 155 9.68 -4.94 3.56
C ASP A 155 8.88 -5.85 4.51
N ILE A 156 7.79 -5.33 5.08
CA ILE A 156 6.89 -6.12 5.93
C ILE A 156 6.31 -7.31 5.15
N GLY A 157 5.92 -7.10 3.89
CA GLY A 157 5.46 -8.19 3.02
C GLY A 157 6.50 -9.31 2.86
N ARG A 158 7.73 -8.96 2.47
CA ARG A 158 8.83 -9.92 2.32
C ARG A 158 9.13 -10.68 3.61
N LYS A 159 9.03 -10.01 4.76
CA LYS A 159 9.24 -10.63 6.08
C LYS A 159 8.15 -11.63 6.44
N ILE A 160 6.90 -11.35 6.06
CA ILE A 160 5.80 -12.32 6.18
C ILE A 160 6.07 -13.53 5.27
N GLU A 161 6.42 -13.31 4.00
CA GLU A 161 6.73 -14.41 3.05
C GLU A 161 7.90 -15.27 3.54
N ALA A 162 8.96 -14.65 4.06
CA ALA A 162 10.11 -15.36 4.59
C ALA A 162 9.76 -16.20 5.83
N ALA A 163 8.90 -15.67 6.71
CA ALA A 163 8.48 -16.38 7.91
C ALA A 163 7.42 -17.46 7.63
N LEU A 164 6.62 -17.28 6.57
CA LEU A 164 5.55 -18.19 6.15
C LEU A 164 5.51 -18.31 4.61
N PRO A 165 6.33 -19.19 4.00
CA PRO A 165 6.45 -19.30 2.54
C PRO A 165 5.19 -19.76 1.79
N ALA A 166 4.19 -20.29 2.51
CA ALA A 166 2.88 -20.67 1.98
C ALA A 166 1.76 -19.75 2.54
N ALA A 167 2.10 -18.51 2.87
CA ALA A 167 1.15 -17.54 3.41
C ALA A 167 0.07 -17.16 2.40
N ALA A 168 -1.04 -16.67 2.97
CA ALA A 168 -2.13 -16.07 2.23
C ALA A 168 -1.66 -14.85 1.39
N PRO A 169 -2.47 -14.39 0.41
CA PRO A 169 -2.11 -13.25 -0.45
C PRO A 169 -1.69 -12.00 0.35
N ILE A 170 -0.65 -11.32 -0.13
CA ILE A 170 -0.15 -10.07 0.45
C ILE A 170 -0.47 -8.90 -0.47
N TYR A 171 -1.10 -7.88 0.08
CA TYR A 171 -1.48 -6.62 -0.56
C TYR A 171 -0.68 -5.48 0.04
N TYR A 172 0.06 -4.77 -0.80
CA TYR A 172 0.70 -3.52 -0.39
C TYR A 172 -0.31 -2.37 -0.49
N VAL A 173 -0.66 -1.80 0.66
CA VAL A 173 -1.63 -0.70 0.76
C VAL A 173 -0.97 0.62 1.20
N GLY A 174 0.20 0.57 1.85
CA GLY A 174 0.83 1.75 2.42
C GLY A 174 0.03 2.34 3.59
N ASN A 175 0.46 3.50 4.09
CA ASN A 175 -0.40 4.35 4.92
C ASN A 175 -0.87 5.58 4.12
N PRO A 176 -2.09 6.06 4.38
CA PRO A 176 -2.64 7.23 3.71
C PRO A 176 -2.12 8.54 4.29
N ILE A 177 -2.14 9.57 3.46
CA ILE A 177 -2.12 10.98 3.86
C ILE A 177 -3.28 11.74 3.23
N ASP A 178 -3.97 12.54 4.04
CA ASP A 178 -4.95 13.49 3.56
C ASP A 178 -4.27 14.84 3.28
N ALA A 179 -3.87 15.04 2.03
CA ALA A 179 -3.16 16.24 1.60
C ALA A 179 -4.09 17.42 1.23
N ARG A 180 -5.42 17.25 1.29
CA ARG A 180 -6.39 18.24 0.77
C ARG A 180 -6.32 19.59 1.49
N PHE A 181 -5.92 19.58 2.76
CA PHE A 181 -5.83 20.76 3.62
C PHE A 181 -4.41 21.02 4.15
N ILE A 182 -3.40 20.43 3.52
CA ILE A 182 -2.00 20.62 3.92
C ILE A 182 -1.42 21.84 3.19
N GLU A 183 -0.93 22.81 3.96
CA GLU A 183 -0.22 23.98 3.44
C GLU A 183 1.25 23.66 3.18
N MET A 184 1.80 24.22 2.09
CA MET A 184 3.23 24.12 1.81
C MET A 184 4.04 24.90 2.85
N VAL A 185 5.13 24.30 3.31
CA VAL A 185 6.10 24.96 4.18
C VAL A 185 7.12 25.71 3.33
N ALA A 186 7.41 26.96 3.71
CA ALA A 186 8.38 27.78 3.01
C ALA A 186 9.81 27.24 3.17
N ARG A 187 10.65 27.46 2.16
CA ARG A 187 12.09 27.23 2.26
C ARG A 187 12.81 28.52 2.65
N PRO A 188 13.84 28.44 3.50
CA PRO A 188 14.65 29.61 3.84
C PRO A 188 15.28 30.19 2.57
N GLN A 189 15.11 31.49 2.35
CA GLN A 189 15.68 32.19 1.20
C GLN A 189 17.15 32.58 1.42
N LYS A 190 17.57 32.69 2.69
CA LYS A 190 18.91 33.09 3.13
C LYS A 190 19.23 32.44 4.48
N GLY A 191 20.51 32.38 4.81
CA GLY A 191 20.99 31.87 6.09
C GLY A 191 21.25 30.36 6.08
N PRO A 192 21.30 29.72 7.27
CA PRO A 192 21.56 28.30 7.38
C PRO A 192 20.41 27.46 6.85
N ALA A 193 20.73 26.27 6.35
CA ALA A 193 19.72 25.28 5.98
C ALA A 193 18.93 24.85 7.23
N LYS A 194 17.59 24.84 7.13
CA LYS A 194 16.69 24.44 8.21
C LYS A 194 16.40 22.95 8.11
N LEU A 195 17.11 22.14 8.87
CA LEU A 195 16.91 20.69 8.96
C LEU A 195 15.80 20.40 9.98
N LEU A 196 15.03 19.34 9.72
CA LEU A 196 13.88 18.97 10.54
C LEU A 196 13.93 17.49 10.91
N TYR A 197 13.67 17.21 12.18
CA TYR A 197 13.33 15.88 12.68
C TYR A 197 12.01 15.96 13.46
N ILE A 198 11.06 15.10 13.13
CA ILE A 198 9.83 14.94 13.90
C ILE A 198 9.66 13.46 14.23
N GLY A 199 9.60 13.14 15.52
CA GLY A 199 9.47 11.75 15.96
C GLY A 199 9.87 11.57 17.41
N ARG A 200 9.66 10.35 17.92
CA ARG A 200 10.06 9.97 19.27
C ARG A 200 11.58 10.03 19.43
N ILE A 201 12.07 10.50 20.57
CA ILE A 201 13.50 10.64 20.88
C ILE A 201 13.97 9.38 21.60
N ASP A 202 13.93 8.27 20.86
CA ASP A 202 14.39 6.95 21.31
C ASP A 202 15.50 6.50 20.37
N ASN A 203 16.74 6.61 20.84
CA ASN A 203 17.90 6.43 19.99
C ASN A 203 17.97 5.01 19.40
N ASN A 204 17.40 4.01 20.06
CA ASN A 204 17.13 2.72 19.42
C ASN A 204 15.61 2.55 19.18
N PRO A 205 15.11 2.55 17.94
CA PRO A 205 15.84 2.48 16.67
C PRO A 205 16.02 3.83 15.93
N LYS A 206 15.74 5.01 16.52
CA LYS A 206 15.69 6.27 15.75
C LYS A 206 17.05 6.88 15.40
N ARG A 207 18.09 6.54 16.15
CA ARG A 207 19.51 6.81 15.88
C ARG A 207 19.84 8.26 15.60
N LEU A 208 19.31 9.20 16.40
CA LEU A 208 19.69 10.61 16.29
C LEU A 208 21.19 10.81 16.56
N ASP A 209 21.84 9.90 17.28
CA ASP A 209 23.29 9.89 17.45
C ASP A 209 24.05 9.87 16.10
N VAL A 210 23.54 9.13 15.12
CA VAL A 210 24.11 9.07 13.76
C VAL A 210 23.95 10.41 13.04
N LEU A 211 22.79 11.05 13.17
CA LEU A 211 22.54 12.38 12.62
C LEU A 211 23.50 13.41 13.24
N PHE A 212 23.62 13.43 14.56
CA PHE A 212 24.46 14.40 15.27
C PHE A 212 25.94 14.24 14.92
N ARG A 213 26.45 13.01 14.89
CA ARG A 213 27.84 12.72 14.49
C ARG A 213 28.13 13.14 13.04
N SER A 214 27.14 13.05 12.17
CA SER A 214 27.27 13.49 10.77
C SER A 214 27.32 15.01 10.68
N LEU A 215 26.46 15.69 11.43
CA LEU A 215 26.35 17.15 11.45
C LEU A 215 27.57 17.86 12.05
N GLN A 216 28.33 17.21 12.94
CA GLN A 216 29.60 17.74 13.48
C GLN A 216 30.56 18.23 12.39
N PHE A 217 30.54 17.60 11.21
CA PHE A 217 31.46 17.91 10.11
C PHE A 217 30.81 18.72 8.98
N VAL A 218 29.57 19.17 9.17
CA VAL A 218 28.81 19.97 8.21
C VAL A 218 28.57 21.35 8.81
N GLN A 219 28.60 22.39 7.99
CA GLN A 219 28.45 23.78 8.44
C GLN A 219 27.18 24.40 7.86
N ASN A 220 26.78 25.57 8.37
CA ASN A 220 25.65 26.37 7.86
C ASN A 220 24.29 25.65 7.89
N TRP A 221 23.95 25.05 9.04
CA TRP A 221 22.67 24.39 9.27
C TRP A 221 22.13 24.74 10.66
N GLU A 222 20.82 24.60 10.83
CA GLU A 222 20.12 24.54 12.11
C GLU A 222 19.17 23.33 12.08
N LEU A 223 19.04 22.62 13.19
CA LEU A 223 18.19 21.44 13.31
C LEU A 223 17.06 21.70 14.31
N GLN A 224 15.82 21.63 13.82
CA GLN A 224 14.63 21.62 14.66
C GLN A 224 14.22 20.18 14.98
N ILE A 225 14.08 19.85 16.27
CA ILE A 225 13.66 18.53 16.77
C ILE A 225 12.32 18.70 17.47
N ILE A 226 11.27 18.07 16.92
CA ILE A 226 9.93 18.05 17.51
C ILE A 226 9.61 16.62 17.95
N GLY A 227 9.43 16.43 19.26
CA GLY A 227 9.25 15.12 19.86
C GLY A 227 9.81 15.07 21.28
N ASP A 228 9.61 13.93 21.92
CA ASP A 228 10.16 13.63 23.24
C ASP A 228 10.48 12.13 23.34
N GLY A 229 11.24 11.74 24.35
CA GLY A 229 11.65 10.35 24.56
C GLY A 229 12.76 10.20 25.59
N ASP A 230 12.98 8.96 26.02
CA ASP A 230 13.84 8.66 27.17
C ASP A 230 15.33 9.00 26.92
N ASP A 231 15.76 9.03 25.65
CA ASP A 231 17.14 9.30 25.27
C ASP A 231 17.46 10.79 25.08
N ARG A 232 16.49 11.70 25.31
CA ARG A 232 16.69 13.14 25.09
C ARG A 232 17.89 13.70 25.83
N ALA A 233 18.00 13.44 27.14
CA ALA A 233 19.10 13.98 27.95
C ALA A 233 20.48 13.46 27.48
N ALA A 234 20.55 12.19 27.07
CA ALA A 234 21.78 11.61 26.53
C ALA A 234 22.17 12.24 25.18
N LEU A 235 21.19 12.55 24.35
CA LEU A 235 21.40 13.21 23.05
C LEU A 235 21.77 14.70 23.20
N GLU A 236 21.19 15.42 24.15
CA GLU A 236 21.61 16.80 24.50
C GLU A 236 23.09 16.80 24.94
N GLN A 237 23.50 15.87 25.80
CA GLN A 237 24.90 15.71 26.21
C GLN A 237 25.83 15.37 25.02
N LEU A 238 25.37 14.51 24.10
CA LEU A 238 26.13 14.19 22.89
C LEU A 238 26.30 15.43 22.00
N ALA A 239 25.26 16.24 21.83
CA ALA A 239 25.34 17.49 21.06
C ALA A 239 26.38 18.46 21.65
N GLU A 240 26.49 18.52 22.99
CA GLU A 240 27.49 19.35 23.67
C GLU A 240 28.91 18.83 23.41
N GLN A 241 29.11 17.51 23.49
CA GLN A 241 30.39 16.86 23.21
C GLN A 241 30.85 17.05 21.76
N LEU A 242 29.90 17.10 20.83
CA LEU A 242 30.16 17.33 19.40
C LEU A 242 30.24 18.83 19.05
N HIS A 243 30.04 19.73 20.02
CA HIS A 243 30.02 21.18 19.83
C HIS A 243 28.99 21.69 18.81
N ILE A 244 27.80 21.05 18.77
CA ILE A 244 26.71 21.41 17.85
C ILE A 244 25.43 21.89 18.56
N SER A 245 25.41 21.93 19.90
CA SER A 245 24.21 22.26 20.69
C SER A 245 23.56 23.60 20.31
N ASP A 246 24.36 24.61 20.01
CA ASP A 246 23.85 25.96 19.68
C ASP A 246 23.05 26.00 18.37
N SER A 247 23.17 24.97 17.54
CA SER A 247 22.46 24.83 16.26
C SER A 247 21.25 23.89 16.34
N ILE A 248 20.91 23.38 17.53
CA ILE A 248 19.79 22.44 17.72
C ILE A 248 18.69 23.10 18.57
N GLN A 249 17.47 23.12 18.03
CA GLN A 249 16.27 23.54 18.74
C GLN A 249 15.46 22.33 19.19
N TRP A 250 15.24 22.21 20.50
CA TRP A 250 14.42 21.16 21.10
C TRP A 250 13.02 21.69 21.42
N ASN A 251 12.01 21.27 20.65
CA ASN A 251 10.63 21.78 20.78
C ASN A 251 9.74 20.92 21.69
N GLY A 252 10.21 19.74 22.14
CA GLY A 252 9.42 18.80 22.92
C GLY A 252 8.28 18.17 22.12
N TRP A 253 7.46 17.33 22.79
CA TRP A 253 6.29 16.72 22.17
C TRP A 253 5.19 17.76 21.87
N LYS A 254 4.55 17.61 20.72
CA LYS A 254 3.47 18.48 20.23
C LYS A 254 2.31 17.63 19.71
N GLU A 255 1.08 18.10 19.94
CA GLU A 255 -0.12 17.46 19.39
C GLU A 255 -0.23 17.69 17.88
N ASP A 256 0.01 18.92 17.43
CA ASP A 256 0.23 19.27 16.03
C ASP A 256 1.68 19.74 15.84
N PRO A 257 2.61 18.82 15.48
CA PRO A 257 4.01 19.19 15.31
C PRO A 257 4.23 20.10 14.10
N TRP A 258 3.38 20.01 13.08
CA TRP A 258 3.55 20.76 11.84
C TRP A 258 3.22 22.25 12.00
N ALA A 259 2.38 22.62 12.97
CA ALA A 259 2.11 24.02 13.31
C ALA A 259 3.37 24.80 13.77
N GLU A 260 4.37 24.10 14.30
CA GLU A 260 5.65 24.65 14.78
C GLU A 260 6.68 24.81 13.65
N VAL A 261 6.43 24.25 12.46
CA VAL A 261 7.36 24.27 11.33
C VAL A 261 7.03 25.45 10.42
N LYS A 262 7.78 26.56 10.56
CA LYS A 262 7.59 27.77 9.74
C LYS A 262 8.39 27.73 8.43
N GLU A 263 9.62 27.25 8.51
CA GLU A 263 10.49 27.06 7.37
C GLU A 263 11.23 25.73 7.52
N ALA A 264 11.39 24.99 6.42
CA ALA A 264 12.16 23.75 6.39
C ALA A 264 12.83 23.57 5.03
N SER A 265 14.08 23.14 5.05
CA SER A 265 14.87 22.80 3.85
C SER A 265 14.81 21.31 3.55
N LEU A 266 14.93 20.47 4.58
CA LEU A 266 15.07 19.03 4.47
C LEU A 266 14.60 18.36 5.76
N LEU A 267 13.77 17.33 5.65
CA LEU A 267 13.50 16.43 6.78
C LEU A 267 14.48 15.26 6.75
N VAL A 268 15.09 14.93 7.89
CA VAL A 268 16.14 13.91 7.99
C VAL A 268 15.76 12.84 9.00
N LEU A 269 15.75 11.58 8.56
CA LEU A 269 15.63 10.41 9.43
C LEU A 269 16.91 9.56 9.36
N SER A 270 17.33 9.04 10.51
CA SER A 270 18.54 8.22 10.63
C SER A 270 18.29 6.82 11.19
N SER A 271 17.03 6.39 11.22
CA SER A 271 16.59 5.21 11.94
C SER A 271 17.17 3.90 11.40
N ASP A 272 17.43 2.94 12.29
CA ASP A 272 17.80 1.58 11.89
C ASP A 272 16.61 0.81 11.29
N TYR A 273 15.39 1.21 11.63
CA TYR A 273 14.15 0.62 11.12
C TYR A 273 12.99 1.62 11.13
N GLU A 274 12.22 1.62 10.05
CA GLU A 274 10.94 2.32 9.94
C GLU A 274 9.90 1.40 9.27
N GLY A 275 8.76 1.18 9.93
CA GLY A 275 7.70 0.35 9.35
C GLY A 275 7.10 0.94 8.07
N PHE A 276 7.00 2.27 8.04
CA PHE A 276 6.64 3.04 6.85
C PHE A 276 7.33 4.41 6.87
N GLY A 277 7.15 5.16 7.97
CA GLY A 277 7.71 6.50 8.12
C GLY A 277 6.69 7.58 7.73
N MET A 278 5.56 7.66 8.46
CA MET A 278 4.48 8.63 8.21
C MET A 278 4.99 10.07 8.03
N VAL A 279 5.95 10.47 8.87
CA VAL A 279 6.56 11.80 8.82
C VAL A 279 7.21 12.12 7.47
N LEU A 280 7.67 11.10 6.72
CA LEU A 280 8.22 11.28 5.37
C LEU A 280 7.12 11.75 4.41
N ILE A 281 5.99 11.04 4.33
CA ILE A 281 4.90 11.46 3.43
C ILE A 281 4.26 12.78 3.91
N GLU A 282 4.24 13.04 5.21
CA GLU A 282 3.78 14.32 5.78
C GLU A 282 4.69 15.50 5.41
N ALA A 283 6.02 15.30 5.38
CA ALA A 283 6.99 16.29 4.90
C ALA A 283 6.82 16.54 3.41
N LEU A 284 6.71 15.46 2.62
CA LEU A 284 6.57 15.54 1.17
C LEU A 284 5.29 16.26 0.76
N ALA A 285 4.16 16.00 1.44
CA ALA A 285 2.91 16.73 1.23
C ALA A 285 3.01 18.23 1.56
N ARG A 286 4.01 18.65 2.34
CA ARG A 286 4.33 20.05 2.65
C ARG A 286 5.39 20.66 1.74
N GLY A 287 5.83 19.93 0.71
CA GLY A 287 6.88 20.38 -0.21
C GLY A 287 8.30 20.28 0.35
N ILE A 288 8.48 19.57 1.45
CA ILE A 288 9.78 19.40 2.12
C ILE A 288 10.39 18.08 1.62
N PRO A 289 11.55 18.13 0.93
CA PRO A 289 12.25 16.91 0.52
C PRO A 289 12.80 16.17 1.73
N VAL A 290 13.07 14.88 1.55
CA VAL A 290 13.46 13.99 2.66
C VAL A 290 14.82 13.32 2.42
N LEU A 291 15.56 13.06 3.49
CA LEU A 291 16.77 12.25 3.49
C LEU A 291 16.63 11.19 4.59
N SER A 292 16.61 9.92 4.22
CA SER A 292 16.39 8.82 5.16
C SER A 292 17.37 7.68 4.95
N THR A 293 17.55 6.87 5.99
CA THR A 293 18.13 5.52 5.84
C THR A 293 17.24 4.63 4.96
N SER A 294 17.86 3.73 4.21
CA SER A 294 17.22 2.62 3.50
C SER A 294 16.96 1.47 4.47
N CYS A 295 15.82 1.52 5.17
CA CYS A 295 15.52 0.67 6.32
C CYS A 295 14.10 0.07 6.31
N GLY A 296 13.55 -0.18 5.12
CA GLY A 296 12.23 -0.78 4.93
C GLY A 296 11.22 0.21 4.39
N GLY A 297 10.37 0.77 5.25
CA GLY A 297 9.33 1.73 4.85
C GLY A 297 9.79 2.88 3.94
N PRO A 298 10.90 3.58 4.27
CA PRO A 298 11.40 4.68 3.46
C PRO A 298 11.74 4.28 2.01
N ASP A 299 12.07 3.01 1.76
CA ASP A 299 12.41 2.50 0.43
C ASP A 299 11.21 2.53 -0.54
N ASP A 300 10.00 2.49 0.00
CA ASP A 300 8.77 2.57 -0.79
C ASP A 300 8.31 4.02 -1.03
N ILE A 301 8.76 4.98 -0.21
CA ILE A 301 8.33 6.38 -0.24
C ILE A 301 9.30 7.24 -1.05
N ILE A 302 10.61 7.00 -0.92
CA ILE A 302 11.64 7.91 -1.42
C ILE A 302 12.08 7.50 -2.82
N ILE A 303 11.87 8.41 -3.77
CA ILE A 303 12.33 8.31 -5.15
C ILE A 303 13.57 9.19 -5.28
N HIS A 304 14.73 8.53 -5.44
CA HIS A 304 16.03 9.18 -5.47
C HIS A 304 16.08 10.36 -6.45
N GLY A 305 16.41 11.56 -5.94
CA GLY A 305 16.53 12.80 -6.73
C GLY A 305 15.20 13.42 -7.15
N VAL A 306 14.05 12.78 -6.90
CA VAL A 306 12.72 13.30 -7.24
C VAL A 306 12.05 13.93 -6.03
N ASN A 307 12.08 13.26 -4.87
CA ASN A 307 11.46 13.76 -3.65
C ASN A 307 12.41 13.68 -2.43
N GLY A 308 13.57 13.05 -2.60
CA GLY A 308 14.53 12.86 -1.53
C GLY A 308 15.65 11.91 -1.91
N TRP A 309 16.37 11.44 -0.89
CA TRP A 309 17.46 10.47 -1.04
C TRP A 309 17.47 9.43 0.08
N LEU A 310 18.01 8.27 -0.26
CA LEU A 310 18.25 7.17 0.65
C LEU A 310 19.76 6.99 0.87
N TYR A 311 20.15 6.58 2.07
CA TYR A 311 21.51 6.17 2.39
C TYR A 311 21.54 4.90 3.26
N PRO A 312 22.67 4.16 3.31
CA PRO A 312 22.72 2.89 4.06
C PRO A 312 22.55 3.07 5.58
N VAL A 313 21.90 2.10 6.22
CA VAL A 313 21.74 2.04 7.69
C VAL A 313 23.10 2.08 8.38
N GLY A 314 23.23 2.92 9.42
CA GLY A 314 24.44 3.07 10.23
C GLY A 314 25.62 3.78 9.56
N ASP A 315 25.53 4.17 8.28
CA ASP A 315 26.61 4.87 7.56
C ASP A 315 26.52 6.39 7.78
N SER A 316 27.05 6.86 8.91
CA SER A 316 27.17 8.28 9.21
C SER A 316 28.01 9.04 8.18
N GLY A 317 28.97 8.38 7.53
CA GLY A 317 29.79 8.99 6.49
C GLY A 317 28.98 9.29 5.22
N ALA A 318 28.07 8.39 4.84
CA ALA A 318 27.13 8.62 3.74
C ALA A 318 26.14 9.74 4.06
N LEU A 319 25.58 9.75 5.28
CA LEU A 319 24.70 10.82 5.73
C LEU A 319 25.41 12.18 5.68
N GLN A 320 26.63 12.25 6.22
CA GLN A 320 27.46 13.47 6.18
C GLN A 320 27.65 13.97 4.74
N ARG A 321 28.03 13.09 3.81
CA ARG A 321 28.26 13.47 2.39
C ARG A 321 26.99 14.04 1.75
N TRP A 322 25.83 13.42 1.98
CA TRP A 322 24.56 13.93 1.47
C TRP A 322 24.22 15.29 2.05
N LEU A 323 24.29 15.44 3.37
CA LEU A 323 24.02 16.71 4.05
C LEU A 323 24.96 17.82 3.53
N GLN A 324 26.24 17.53 3.40
CA GLN A 324 27.22 18.48 2.88
C GLN A 324 26.87 18.92 1.45
N GLN A 325 26.61 17.98 0.54
CA GLN A 325 26.29 18.30 -0.85
C GLN A 325 25.01 19.14 -0.98
N ILE A 326 23.99 18.80 -0.19
CA ILE A 326 22.71 19.52 -0.18
C ILE A 326 22.88 20.94 0.37
N ILE A 327 23.59 21.08 1.50
CA ILE A 327 23.75 22.39 2.17
C ILE A 327 24.69 23.32 1.39
N GLU A 328 25.72 22.78 0.75
CA GLU A 328 26.62 23.54 -0.14
C GLU A 328 25.98 23.84 -1.51
N GLY A 329 24.82 23.24 -1.81
CA GLY A 329 24.09 23.43 -3.07
C GLY A 329 24.69 22.72 -4.27
N THR A 330 25.66 21.82 -4.08
CA THR A 330 26.18 20.95 -5.16
C THR A 330 25.16 19.87 -5.53
N GLN A 331 24.30 19.49 -4.59
CA GLN A 331 23.08 18.73 -4.84
C GLN A 331 21.86 19.66 -4.69
N ALA A 332 21.14 19.89 -5.78
CA ALA A 332 19.91 20.68 -5.74
C ALA A 332 18.80 19.94 -4.98
N LEU A 333 18.08 20.67 -4.13
CA LEU A 333 16.87 20.18 -3.49
C LEU A 333 15.74 20.00 -4.52
N PRO A 334 14.98 18.89 -4.48
CA PRO A 334 13.77 18.73 -5.27
C PRO A 334 12.81 19.92 -5.13
N SER A 335 11.99 20.22 -6.13
CA SER A 335 11.01 21.31 -6.00
C SER A 335 9.89 20.94 -5.01
N PRO A 336 9.26 21.91 -4.30
CA PRO A 336 8.11 21.62 -3.44
C PRO A 336 6.97 20.88 -4.17
N GLN A 337 6.73 21.23 -5.44
CA GLN A 337 5.74 20.60 -6.29
C GLN A 337 6.09 19.14 -6.61
N ALA A 338 7.36 18.82 -6.87
CA ALA A 338 7.78 17.45 -7.08
C ALA A 338 7.57 16.58 -5.83
N CYS A 339 7.87 17.11 -4.64
CA CYS A 339 7.58 16.44 -3.38
C CYS A 339 6.08 16.17 -3.21
N LEU A 340 5.24 17.18 -3.43
CA LEU A 340 3.78 17.06 -3.32
C LEU A 340 3.18 16.11 -4.37
N GLN A 341 3.71 16.07 -5.59
CA GLN A 341 3.23 15.13 -6.61
C GLN A 341 3.61 13.69 -6.28
N SER A 342 4.75 13.48 -5.62
CA SER A 342 5.24 12.14 -5.30
C SER A 342 4.41 11.38 -4.26
N ILE A 343 3.53 12.07 -3.52
CA ILE A 343 2.67 11.42 -2.51
C ILE A 343 1.32 10.94 -3.07
N GLU A 344 1.06 11.12 -4.36
CA GLU A 344 -0.18 10.67 -5.01
C GLU A 344 -0.53 9.20 -4.72
N PRO A 345 0.42 8.23 -4.77
CA PRO A 345 0.13 6.84 -4.44
C PRO A 345 -0.33 6.61 -2.99
N PHE A 346 -0.02 7.56 -2.10
CA PHE A 346 -0.36 7.55 -0.68
C PHE A 346 -1.54 8.46 -0.35
N ALA A 347 -2.17 9.09 -1.34
CA ALA A 347 -3.38 9.87 -1.11
C ALA A 347 -4.46 8.99 -0.45
N LEU A 348 -5.17 9.56 0.53
CA LEU A 348 -6.19 8.83 1.30
C LEU A 348 -7.19 8.09 0.40
N GLU A 349 -7.67 8.77 -0.65
CA GLU A 349 -8.60 8.19 -1.61
C GLU A 349 -7.99 7.01 -2.38
N GLN A 350 -6.70 7.07 -2.71
CA GLN A 350 -6.02 6.02 -3.47
C GLN A 350 -5.75 4.80 -2.58
N VAL A 351 -5.25 5.00 -1.36
CA VAL A 351 -5.05 3.92 -0.39
C VAL A 351 -6.37 3.22 -0.06
N ALA A 352 -7.45 3.97 0.16
CA ALA A 352 -8.76 3.39 0.43
C ALA A 352 -9.30 2.58 -0.78
N ALA A 353 -9.05 3.03 -2.01
CA ALA A 353 -9.42 2.27 -3.21
C ALA A 353 -8.70 0.92 -3.27
N VAL A 354 -7.38 0.91 -3.06
CA VAL A 354 -6.56 -0.31 -3.06
C VAL A 354 -6.99 -1.27 -1.95
N MET A 355 -7.36 -0.74 -0.78
CA MET A 355 -7.92 -1.55 0.30
C MET A 355 -9.24 -2.22 -0.08
N ILE A 356 -10.16 -1.48 -0.70
CA ILE A 356 -11.45 -2.02 -1.18
C ILE A 356 -11.21 -3.10 -2.24
N GLU A 357 -10.31 -2.89 -3.19
CA GLU A 357 -9.94 -3.88 -4.21
C GLU A 357 -9.38 -5.15 -3.58
N SER A 358 -8.49 -5.00 -2.60
CA SER A 358 -7.91 -6.13 -1.86
C SER A 358 -8.97 -6.93 -1.09
N ILE A 359 -9.97 -6.24 -0.52
CA ILE A 359 -11.13 -6.88 0.12
C ILE A 359 -11.94 -7.67 -0.90
N ILE A 360 -12.28 -7.06 -2.05
CA ILE A 360 -13.07 -7.70 -3.10
C ILE A 360 -12.35 -8.94 -3.63
N TYR A 361 -11.05 -8.84 -3.92
CA TYR A 361 -10.26 -9.96 -4.41
C TYR A 361 -10.19 -11.09 -3.39
N THR A 362 -9.94 -10.76 -2.12
CA THR A 362 -9.90 -11.75 -1.04
C THR A 362 -11.25 -12.47 -0.97
N LYS A 363 -12.38 -11.73 -0.99
CA LYS A 363 -13.72 -12.34 -0.99
C LYS A 363 -13.99 -13.23 -2.20
N ALA A 364 -13.50 -12.88 -3.38
CA ALA A 364 -13.68 -13.67 -4.61
C ALA A 364 -12.84 -14.96 -4.62
N SER A 365 -11.65 -14.90 -4.03
CA SER A 365 -10.72 -16.05 -3.92
C SER A 365 -11.02 -16.92 -2.70
N PHE A 366 -11.77 -16.39 -1.73
CA PHE A 366 -12.17 -17.12 -0.53
C PHE A 366 -13.14 -18.25 -0.89
N GLY A 367 -12.62 -19.49 -0.89
CA GLY A 367 -13.37 -20.71 -1.23
C GLY A 367 -13.17 -21.22 -2.67
N ASN A 368 -12.35 -20.58 -3.49
CA ASN A 368 -11.96 -21.04 -4.83
C ASN A 368 -10.42 -21.07 -4.95
N ASP A 369 -9.86 -22.12 -5.56
CA ASP A 369 -8.40 -22.31 -5.76
C ASP A 369 -7.76 -21.32 -6.79
N LEU A 370 -8.23 -20.07 -6.87
CA LEU A 370 -7.61 -19.03 -7.68
C LEU A 370 -6.62 -18.21 -6.83
N TYR A 371 -5.34 -18.58 -6.89
CA TYR A 371 -4.25 -17.81 -6.31
C TYR A 371 -3.47 -17.07 -7.40
N ILE A 372 -3.45 -15.73 -7.35
CA ILE A 372 -2.51 -14.88 -8.10
C ILE A 372 -2.12 -13.71 -7.18
N ALA A 373 -0.82 -13.35 -7.16
CA ALA A 373 -0.29 -12.30 -6.31
C ALA A 373 -0.80 -10.89 -6.73
N PRO A 374 -1.50 -10.15 -5.84
CA PRO A 374 -2.16 -8.87 -6.16
C PRO A 374 -1.23 -7.73 -6.57
N TYR A 375 0.01 -7.70 -6.07
CA TYR A 375 1.01 -6.69 -6.48
C TYR A 375 1.45 -6.87 -7.94
N GLN A 376 1.56 -8.12 -8.41
CA GLN A 376 1.82 -8.41 -9.81
C GLN A 376 0.62 -8.03 -10.67
N ILE A 377 -0.61 -8.18 -10.17
CA ILE A 377 -1.83 -7.73 -10.84
C ILE A 377 -1.93 -6.20 -10.90
N LYS A 378 -1.70 -5.48 -9.80
CA LYS A 378 -1.80 -4.02 -9.76
C LYS A 378 -0.69 -3.35 -10.56
N VAL A 379 0.56 -3.80 -10.41
CA VAL A 379 1.67 -3.32 -11.23
C VAL A 379 1.47 -3.72 -12.69
N ALA A 380 1.01 -4.95 -12.97
CA ALA A 380 0.64 -5.34 -14.33
C ALA A 380 -0.43 -4.42 -14.88
N ALA A 381 -1.51 -4.16 -14.13
CA ALA A 381 -2.69 -3.38 -14.52
C ALA A 381 -2.38 -1.90 -14.70
N GLU A 382 -1.66 -1.24 -13.79
CA GLU A 382 -1.24 0.16 -13.90
C GLU A 382 -0.29 0.36 -15.07
N ILE A 383 0.65 -0.57 -15.27
CA ILE A 383 1.54 -0.58 -16.43
C ILE A 383 0.77 -0.87 -17.72
N LEU A 384 -0.23 -1.74 -17.67
CA LEU A 384 -1.15 -2.05 -18.77
C LEU A 384 -1.90 -0.81 -19.21
N ILE A 385 -2.55 -0.16 -18.25
CA ILE A 385 -3.38 1.03 -18.44
C ILE A 385 -2.52 2.18 -18.96
N ALA A 386 -1.34 2.41 -18.37
CA ALA A 386 -0.39 3.43 -18.83
C ALA A 386 0.18 3.12 -20.24
N SER A 387 0.33 1.85 -20.61
CA SER A 387 0.76 1.46 -21.96
C SER A 387 -0.36 1.64 -22.99
N ILE A 388 -1.61 1.37 -22.61
CA ILE A 388 -2.81 1.60 -23.42
C ILE A 388 -3.05 3.09 -23.66
N GLU A 389 -2.90 3.93 -22.63
CA GLU A 389 -3.02 5.38 -22.76
C GLU A 389 -1.94 5.98 -23.66
N LYS A 390 -0.74 5.40 -23.68
CA LYS A 390 0.33 5.81 -24.61
C LYS A 390 0.06 5.36 -26.04
N LEU A 391 -0.49 4.17 -26.24
CA LEU A 391 -0.89 3.68 -27.58
C LEU A 391 -2.04 4.50 -28.17
N ALA A 392 -3.04 4.88 -27.36
CA ALA A 392 -4.13 5.77 -27.77
C ALA A 392 -3.65 7.19 -28.16
N ASN A 393 -2.43 7.57 -27.76
CA ASN A 393 -1.80 8.85 -28.03
C ASN A 393 -0.63 8.79 -29.05
N GLY A 394 -0.47 7.69 -29.81
CA GLY A 394 0.40 7.64 -30.99
C GLY A 394 1.84 7.14 -30.79
N PHE A 395 2.13 6.35 -29.76
CA PHE A 395 3.44 5.69 -29.57
C PHE A 395 3.58 4.36 -30.35
N SER A 396 4.81 3.93 -30.66
CA SER A 396 5.10 2.74 -31.50
C SER A 396 4.91 1.39 -30.79
N PHE A 397 4.26 0.44 -31.49
CA PHE A 397 3.86 -0.90 -31.04
C PHE A 397 4.96 -1.74 -30.36
N GLU A 398 6.21 -1.73 -30.86
CA GLU A 398 7.33 -2.52 -30.32
C GLU A 398 7.69 -2.22 -28.85
N GLN A 399 7.44 -1.00 -28.38
CA GLN A 399 7.76 -0.59 -27.00
C GLN A 399 6.73 -1.08 -25.97
N ALA A 400 5.47 -1.21 -26.39
CA ALA A 400 4.40 -1.75 -25.54
C ALA A 400 4.48 -3.28 -25.45
N GLU A 401 4.85 -3.94 -26.54
CA GLU A 401 5.00 -5.40 -26.64
C GLU A 401 6.11 -5.94 -25.73
N SER A 402 7.32 -5.35 -25.77
CA SER A 402 8.45 -5.82 -24.95
C SER A 402 8.20 -5.74 -23.43
N PHE A 403 7.26 -4.91 -22.98
CA PHE A 403 7.03 -4.64 -21.57
C PHE A 403 5.89 -5.51 -21.01
N ALA A 404 4.83 -5.77 -21.79
CA ALA A 404 3.81 -6.77 -21.45
C ALA A 404 4.40 -8.19 -21.31
N VAL A 405 5.41 -8.52 -22.14
CA VAL A 405 6.17 -9.79 -22.07
C VAL A 405 6.83 -10.02 -20.71
N SER A 406 7.40 -8.97 -20.11
CA SER A 406 8.13 -9.10 -18.85
C SER A 406 7.24 -9.38 -17.63
N ILE A 407 5.93 -9.20 -17.77
CA ILE A 407 4.99 -9.30 -16.65
C ILE A 407 4.11 -10.55 -16.76
N ILE A 408 3.52 -10.83 -17.92
CA ILE A 408 2.51 -11.90 -18.02
C ILE A 408 3.17 -13.29 -18.03
N LYS A 409 4.24 -13.47 -18.79
CA LYS A 409 4.88 -14.79 -19.01
C LYS A 409 5.60 -15.38 -17.79
N PRO A 410 6.30 -14.59 -16.94
CA PRO A 410 6.97 -15.13 -15.76
C PRO A 410 6.04 -15.46 -14.58
N HIS A 411 4.82 -14.90 -14.55
CA HIS A 411 3.97 -14.89 -13.35
C HIS A 411 2.68 -15.73 -13.45
N GLY A 412 2.42 -16.39 -14.58
CA GLY A 412 1.36 -17.39 -14.70
C GLY A 412 -0.06 -16.87 -14.42
N ILE A 413 -0.36 -15.62 -14.80
CA ILE A 413 -1.64 -14.97 -14.55
C ILE A 413 -2.74 -15.66 -15.37
N ALA A 414 -3.78 -16.20 -14.73
CA ALA A 414 -4.91 -16.84 -15.42
C ALA A 414 -5.73 -15.85 -16.28
N VAL A 415 -6.35 -16.34 -17.36
CA VAL A 415 -7.09 -15.51 -18.31
C VAL A 415 -8.29 -14.81 -17.67
N GLU A 416 -8.94 -15.46 -16.70
CA GLU A 416 -10.08 -14.91 -15.95
C GLU A 416 -9.68 -13.69 -15.12
N ALA A 417 -8.46 -13.70 -14.57
CA ALA A 417 -7.94 -12.58 -13.80
C ALA A 417 -7.64 -11.38 -14.71
N VAL A 418 -7.04 -11.63 -15.89
CA VAL A 418 -6.83 -10.58 -16.91
C VAL A 418 -8.17 -9.96 -17.32
N MET A 419 -9.20 -10.78 -17.53
CA MET A 419 -10.53 -10.27 -17.88
C MET A 419 -11.18 -9.45 -16.78
N ALA A 420 -11.09 -9.90 -15.52
CA ALA A 420 -11.64 -9.19 -14.36
C ALA A 420 -10.96 -7.83 -14.15
N ILE A 421 -9.65 -7.72 -14.39
CA ILE A 421 -8.90 -6.47 -14.32
C ILE A 421 -9.42 -5.46 -15.35
N ILE A 422 -9.63 -5.89 -16.60
CA ILE A 422 -10.15 -5.00 -17.65
C ILE A 422 -11.53 -4.45 -17.28
N GLU A 423 -12.40 -5.23 -16.63
CA GLU A 423 -13.73 -4.80 -16.17
C GLU A 423 -13.68 -3.75 -15.05
N LEU A 424 -12.64 -3.74 -14.20
CA LEU A 424 -12.53 -2.85 -13.04
C LEU A 424 -12.12 -1.42 -13.40
N PHE A 425 -11.33 -1.23 -14.46
CA PHE A 425 -10.64 0.04 -14.74
C PHE A 425 -11.08 0.72 -16.05
N SER A 426 -12.28 0.41 -16.56
CA SER A 426 -12.77 0.95 -17.82
C SER A 426 -14.17 1.55 -17.67
N GLU A 427 -14.32 2.77 -18.19
CA GLU A 427 -15.64 3.30 -18.54
C GLU A 427 -16.37 2.31 -19.45
N LYS A 428 -17.70 2.28 -19.35
CA LYS A 428 -18.55 1.26 -19.97
C LYS A 428 -18.33 1.10 -21.48
N ASP A 429 -17.90 2.17 -22.15
CA ASP A 429 -17.81 2.24 -23.62
C ASP A 429 -16.44 1.79 -24.19
N LEU A 430 -15.36 1.79 -23.39
CA LEU A 430 -13.97 1.51 -23.87
C LEU A 430 -13.51 0.05 -23.66
N ARG A 431 -14.41 -0.82 -23.20
CA ARG A 431 -14.05 -2.21 -22.82
C ARG A 431 -13.68 -3.07 -24.01
N SER A 432 -14.42 -2.95 -25.11
CA SER A 432 -14.25 -3.81 -26.28
C SER A 432 -12.91 -3.59 -27.00
N ASP A 433 -12.47 -2.34 -27.16
CA ASP A 433 -11.16 -2.01 -27.74
C ASP A 433 -10.00 -2.59 -26.93
N ARG A 434 -10.10 -2.49 -25.59
CA ARG A 434 -9.07 -2.99 -24.68
C ARG A 434 -8.96 -4.52 -24.73
N TYR A 435 -10.07 -5.24 -24.73
CA TYR A 435 -10.06 -6.70 -24.90
C TYR A 435 -9.44 -7.11 -26.24
N THR A 436 -9.75 -6.38 -27.31
CA THR A 436 -9.20 -6.62 -28.66
C THR A 436 -7.68 -6.46 -28.66
N LEU A 437 -7.19 -5.33 -28.15
CA LEU A 437 -5.76 -5.06 -28.05
C LEU A 437 -5.02 -6.12 -27.21
N PHE A 438 -5.63 -6.55 -26.10
CA PHE A 438 -5.07 -7.62 -25.26
C PHE A 438 -4.95 -8.96 -25.99
N GLY A 439 -5.97 -9.33 -26.76
CA GLY A 439 -5.93 -10.52 -27.60
C GLY A 439 -4.76 -10.51 -28.60
N ILE A 440 -4.51 -9.37 -29.25
CA ILE A 440 -3.40 -9.19 -30.21
C ILE A 440 -2.04 -9.33 -29.52
N VAL A 441 -1.87 -8.68 -28.36
CA VAL A 441 -0.63 -8.80 -27.59
C VAL A 441 -0.39 -10.27 -27.23
N CYS A 442 -1.38 -10.96 -26.64
CA CYS A 442 -1.25 -12.37 -26.29
C CYS A 442 -0.88 -13.26 -27.51
N TRP A 443 -1.42 -12.96 -28.69
CA TRP A 443 -1.10 -13.67 -29.93
C TRP A 443 0.38 -13.55 -30.30
N ASN A 444 0.92 -12.33 -30.35
CA ASN A 444 2.33 -12.12 -30.68
C ASN A 444 3.28 -12.76 -29.66
N LEU A 445 2.85 -12.86 -28.41
CA LEU A 445 3.63 -13.49 -27.34
C LEU A 445 3.51 -15.01 -27.28
N GLN A 446 2.79 -15.60 -28.25
CA GLN A 446 2.49 -17.04 -28.34
C GLN A 446 1.73 -17.57 -27.12
N MET A 447 0.92 -16.71 -26.49
CA MET A 447 0.04 -17.04 -25.37
C MET A 447 -1.36 -17.39 -25.86
N TYR A 448 -1.46 -18.44 -26.67
CA TYR A 448 -2.66 -18.75 -27.45
C TYR A 448 -3.92 -19.01 -26.60
N ASP A 449 -3.75 -19.53 -25.38
CA ASP A 449 -4.85 -19.81 -24.44
C ASP A 449 -5.65 -18.56 -24.04
N TYR A 450 -5.08 -17.37 -24.24
CA TYR A 450 -5.67 -16.09 -23.86
C TYR A 450 -6.38 -15.40 -25.03
N VAL A 451 -5.96 -15.70 -26.26
CA VAL A 451 -6.31 -14.94 -27.46
C VAL A 451 -7.81 -15.04 -27.78
N ILE A 452 -8.32 -16.26 -27.93
CA ILE A 452 -9.73 -16.49 -28.27
C ILE A 452 -10.67 -15.97 -27.18
N PRO A 453 -10.46 -16.29 -25.87
CA PRO A 453 -11.36 -15.81 -24.81
C PRO A 453 -11.45 -14.28 -24.73
N LEU A 454 -10.33 -13.57 -24.92
CA LEU A 454 -10.30 -12.11 -24.90
C LEU A 454 -11.03 -11.51 -26.11
N LEU A 455 -10.77 -12.01 -27.31
CA LEU A 455 -11.45 -11.56 -28.52
C LEU A 455 -12.96 -11.88 -28.50
N GLN A 456 -13.35 -13.03 -27.94
CA GLN A 456 -14.76 -13.37 -27.72
C GLN A 456 -15.44 -12.39 -26.76
N LYS A 457 -14.76 -12.01 -25.67
CA LYS A 457 -15.27 -11.03 -24.72
C LYS A 457 -15.43 -9.64 -25.36
N ALA A 458 -14.49 -9.22 -26.21
CA ALA A 458 -14.61 -8.00 -26.98
C ALA A 458 -15.88 -7.99 -27.85
N LEU A 459 -16.12 -9.09 -28.58
CA LEU A 459 -17.26 -9.24 -29.48
C LEU A 459 -18.61 -9.41 -28.75
N GLN A 460 -18.61 -9.95 -27.53
CA GLN A 460 -19.83 -9.97 -26.69
C GLN A 460 -20.26 -8.55 -26.29
N LEU A 461 -19.30 -7.65 -26.08
CA LEU A 461 -19.55 -6.27 -25.70
C LEU A 461 -19.86 -5.39 -26.91
N ALA A 462 -19.17 -5.61 -28.03
CA ALA A 462 -19.35 -4.90 -29.28
C ALA A 462 -19.34 -5.88 -30.47
N PRO A 463 -20.50 -6.46 -30.85
CA PRO A 463 -20.58 -7.49 -31.90
C PRO A 463 -20.13 -7.04 -33.29
N GLN A 464 -20.11 -5.74 -33.56
CA GLN A 464 -19.72 -5.16 -34.85
C GLN A 464 -18.33 -4.49 -34.82
N HIS A 465 -17.50 -4.80 -33.82
CA HIS A 465 -16.17 -4.21 -33.70
C HIS A 465 -15.22 -4.77 -34.77
N SER A 466 -14.88 -3.94 -35.76
CA SER A 466 -14.10 -4.34 -36.94
C SER A 466 -12.77 -5.01 -36.60
N ASP A 467 -11.97 -4.43 -35.71
CA ASP A 467 -10.66 -5.00 -35.35
C ASP A 467 -10.79 -6.33 -34.60
N ALA A 468 -11.77 -6.46 -33.70
CA ALA A 468 -12.00 -7.71 -32.97
C ALA A 468 -12.42 -8.83 -33.93
N LEU A 469 -13.30 -8.53 -34.89
CA LEU A 469 -13.75 -9.46 -35.93
C LEU A 469 -12.60 -9.89 -36.85
N TYR A 470 -11.79 -8.93 -37.31
CA TYR A 470 -10.61 -9.22 -38.14
C TYR A 470 -9.60 -10.11 -37.40
N ASN A 471 -9.21 -9.73 -36.17
CA ASN A 471 -8.23 -10.48 -35.41
C ASN A 471 -8.74 -11.88 -35.04
N MET A 472 -10.02 -12.02 -34.70
CA MET A 472 -10.63 -13.35 -34.49
C MET A 472 -10.57 -14.21 -35.76
N GLY A 473 -10.94 -13.63 -36.91
CA GLY A 473 -10.85 -14.31 -38.20
C GLY A 473 -9.42 -14.73 -38.53
N TYR A 474 -8.44 -13.86 -38.33
CA TYR A 474 -7.02 -14.13 -38.57
C TYR A 474 -6.47 -15.26 -37.69
N VAL A 475 -6.80 -15.24 -36.40
CA VAL A 475 -6.38 -16.27 -35.44
C VAL A 475 -6.93 -17.63 -35.85
N LEU A 476 -8.25 -17.71 -36.11
CA LEU A 476 -8.91 -18.94 -36.53
C LEU A 476 -8.38 -19.46 -37.87
N HIS A 477 -8.11 -18.56 -38.81
CA HIS A 477 -7.51 -18.90 -40.10
C HIS A 477 -6.14 -19.55 -39.93
N THR A 478 -5.30 -18.98 -39.07
CA THR A 478 -3.96 -19.49 -38.78
C THR A 478 -4.01 -20.84 -38.05
N MET A 479 -5.08 -21.11 -37.30
CA MET A 479 -5.33 -22.40 -36.66
C MET A 479 -5.94 -23.46 -37.60
N GLY A 480 -6.20 -23.12 -38.87
CA GLY A 480 -6.78 -24.03 -39.88
C GLY A 480 -8.31 -24.07 -39.89
N GLU A 481 -8.98 -23.24 -39.09
CA GLU A 481 -10.44 -23.14 -39.01
C GLU A 481 -10.99 -22.15 -40.06
N HIS A 482 -10.65 -22.39 -41.34
CA HIS A 482 -10.92 -21.46 -42.44
C HIS A 482 -12.40 -21.11 -42.61
N THR A 483 -13.29 -22.09 -42.42
CA THR A 483 -14.75 -21.88 -42.51
C THR A 483 -15.24 -20.90 -41.44
N LEU A 484 -14.75 -21.05 -40.21
CA LEU A 484 -15.14 -20.19 -39.09
C LEU A 484 -14.49 -18.81 -39.21
N ALA A 485 -13.23 -18.74 -39.64
CA ALA A 485 -12.53 -17.49 -39.93
C ALA A 485 -13.30 -16.62 -40.94
N ASN A 486 -13.77 -17.21 -42.04
CA ASN A 486 -14.56 -16.52 -43.05
C ASN A 486 -15.90 -16.00 -42.52
N GLN A 487 -16.50 -16.67 -41.54
CA GLN A 487 -17.72 -16.16 -40.89
C GLN A 487 -17.43 -14.87 -40.11
N TYR A 488 -16.30 -14.75 -39.42
CA TYR A 488 -15.92 -13.51 -38.73
C TYR A 488 -15.55 -12.39 -39.70
N PHE A 489 -14.78 -12.68 -40.75
CA PHE A 489 -14.45 -11.69 -41.78
C PHE A 489 -15.70 -11.11 -42.47
N SER A 490 -16.72 -11.95 -42.73
CA SER A 490 -17.96 -11.52 -43.37
C SER A 490 -18.83 -10.58 -42.52
N GLN A 491 -18.57 -10.51 -41.20
CA GLN A 491 -19.31 -9.67 -40.26
C GLN A 491 -18.72 -8.26 -40.12
N ILE A 492 -17.55 -7.99 -40.70
CA ILE A 492 -16.88 -6.68 -40.59
C ILE A 492 -17.70 -5.62 -41.33
N PRO A 493 -18.16 -4.55 -40.65
CA PRO A 493 -18.96 -3.50 -41.28
C PRO A 493 -18.09 -2.58 -42.14
N ASN A 494 -18.47 -2.40 -43.41
CA ASN A 494 -17.82 -1.46 -44.36
C ASN A 494 -16.28 -1.55 -44.38
N PRO A 495 -15.69 -2.73 -44.68
CA PRO A 495 -14.24 -2.86 -44.75
C PRO A 495 -13.68 -1.96 -45.86
N ASP A 496 -12.56 -1.29 -45.58
CA ASP A 496 -11.85 -0.51 -46.59
C ASP A 496 -11.09 -1.41 -47.59
N GLU A 497 -10.56 -0.82 -48.66
CA GLU A 497 -9.88 -1.57 -49.73
C GLU A 497 -8.63 -2.32 -49.23
N GLU A 498 -7.95 -1.79 -48.21
CA GLU A 498 -6.74 -2.38 -47.64
C GLU A 498 -7.08 -3.63 -46.81
N LEU A 499 -8.11 -3.55 -45.98
CA LEU A 499 -8.62 -4.66 -45.20
C LEU A 499 -9.22 -5.76 -46.08
N LEU A 500 -9.92 -5.39 -47.15
CA LEU A 500 -10.41 -6.33 -48.16
C LEU A 500 -9.26 -7.07 -48.85
N ALA A 501 -8.17 -6.38 -49.17
CA ALA A 501 -6.98 -7.01 -49.76
C ALA A 501 -6.34 -8.02 -48.79
N LEU A 502 -6.23 -7.67 -47.50
CA LEU A 502 -5.71 -8.56 -46.44
C LEU A 502 -6.58 -9.82 -46.28
N ILE A 503 -7.91 -9.67 -46.21
CA ILE A 503 -8.84 -10.81 -46.08
C ILE A 503 -8.76 -11.71 -47.32
N ASN A 504 -8.72 -11.13 -48.52
CA ASN A 504 -8.61 -11.88 -49.77
C ASN A 504 -7.27 -12.62 -49.91
N HIS A 505 -6.20 -12.07 -49.33
CA HIS A 505 -4.89 -12.73 -49.30
C HIS A 505 -4.89 -13.96 -48.38
N LEU A 506 -5.61 -13.92 -47.27
CA LEU A 506 -5.74 -15.05 -46.35
C LEU A 506 -6.63 -16.15 -46.92
N GLY A 507 -7.66 -15.82 -47.72
CA GLY A 507 -8.59 -16.79 -48.30
C GLY A 507 -8.09 -17.62 -49.50
N GLN A 508 -6.84 -17.43 -49.95
CA GLN A 508 -6.16 -18.22 -50.99
C GLN A 508 -5.21 -19.23 -50.37
#